data_AF-A0A2H0LNM6-F1
#
_entry.id   AF-A0A2H0LNM6-F1
#
_cell.length_a   1.000
_cell.length_b   1.000
_cell.length_c   1.000
_cell.angle_alpha   90.00
_cell.angle_beta   90.00
_cell.angle_gamma   90.00
#
_symmetry.space_group_name_H-M   'P 1'
#
loop_
_entity.id
_entity.type
_entity.pdbx_description
1 polymer ?
#
loop_
_entity_poly.entity_id
_entity_poly.type
_entity_poly.pdbx_seq_one_letter_code
_entity_poly.pdbx_strand_id
1 'polypeptide(L)' 'LQSKGNTLSWWVTDGAQTFQAAWTQKQAGGEAAPGENETYDIVYSPSLKERDGIATVSLAVKDVKITGTST' A
#
# COMPACT_ATOMS: atom_id res chain seq x y z
N LEU A 1 -3.88 -22.47 -13.71
CA LEU A 1 -4.71 -21.35 -13.20
C LEU A 1 -3.84 -20.11 -13.09
N GLN A 2 -4.12 -19.05 -13.85
CA GLN A 2 -3.53 -17.74 -13.56
C GLN A 2 -4.18 -17.23 -12.27
N SER A 3 -3.47 -17.25 -11.14
CA SER A 3 -3.92 -16.50 -9.97
C SER A 3 -3.89 -15.02 -10.35
N LYS A 4 -5.06 -14.42 -10.60
CA LYS A 4 -5.15 -12.96 -10.63
C LYS A 4 -4.81 -12.52 -9.20
N GLY A 5 -3.58 -12.05 -8.99
CA GLY A 5 -3.13 -11.60 -7.68
C GLY A 5 -4.13 -10.59 -7.11
N ASN A 6 -4.55 -10.80 -5.86
CA ASN A 6 -5.45 -9.86 -5.22
C ASN A 6 -4.66 -8.57 -4.94
N THR A 7 -5.10 -7.45 -5.48
CA THR A 7 -4.46 -6.15 -5.20
C THR A 7 -5.26 -5.45 -4.11
N LEU A 8 -4.60 -5.25 -2.98
CA LEU A 8 -5.11 -4.47 -1.85
C LEU A 8 -4.67 -3.03 -2.04
N SER A 9 -5.55 -2.08 -1.67
CA SER A 9 -5.23 -0.66 -1.72
C SER A 9 -5.78 0.03 -0.48
N TRP A 10 -4.96 0.90 0.12
CA TRP A 10 -5.29 1.63 1.33
C TRP A 10 -4.58 2.99 1.35
N TRP A 11 -4.95 3.86 2.28
CA TRP A 11 -4.30 5.14 2.49
C TRP A 11 -3.26 5.02 3.60
N VAL A 12 -2.07 5.57 3.36
CA VAL A 12 -0.99 5.67 4.36
C VAL A 12 -0.60 7.13 4.55
N THR A 13 -0.20 7.49 5.76
CA THR A 13 0.36 8.81 6.04
C THR A 13 1.71 8.68 6.75
N ASP A 14 2.64 9.57 6.40
CA ASP A 14 3.91 9.75 7.11
C ASP A 14 3.83 10.86 8.18
N GLY A 15 2.62 11.38 8.46
CA GLY A 15 2.38 12.50 9.36
C GLY A 15 2.42 13.88 8.69
N ALA A 16 2.96 14.00 7.48
CA ALA A 16 2.98 15.24 6.70
C ALA A 16 2.07 15.16 5.46
N GLN A 17 2.02 14.01 4.81
CA GLN A 17 1.24 13.76 3.60
C GLN A 17 0.53 12.41 3.66
N THR A 18 -0.49 12.25 2.80
CA THR A 18 -1.25 11.01 2.66
C THR A 18 -1.11 10.48 1.23
N PHE A 19 -0.81 9.19 1.10
CA PHE A 19 -0.55 8.54 -0.17
C PHE A 19 -1.46 7.34 -0.37
N GLN A 20 -1.81 7.06 -1.62
CA GLN A 20 -2.46 5.80 -1.97
C GLN A 20 -1.40 4.71 -2.06
N ALA A 21 -1.49 3.69 -1.22
CA ALA A 21 -0.65 2.50 -1.28
C ALA A 21 -1.41 1.36 -1.98
N ALA A 22 -0.71 0.59 -2.81
CA ALA A 22 -1.26 -0.59 -3.47
C ALA A 22 -0.27 -1.76 -3.38
N TRP A 23 -0.73 -2.90 -2.87
CA TRP A 23 0.05 -4.12 -2.73
C TRP A 23 -0.62 -5.26 -3.49
N THR A 24 0.07 -5.81 -4.48
CA THR A 24 -0.40 -6.97 -5.23
C THR A 24 0.16 -8.24 -4.59
N GLN A 25 -0.71 -8.99 -3.92
CA GLN A 25 -0.33 -10.22 -3.26
C GLN A 25 -0.07 -11.32 -4.29
N LYS A 26 1.13 -11.91 -4.25
CA LYS A 26 1.58 -12.91 -5.24
C LYS A 26 1.14 -14.35 -4.94
N GLN A 27 0.60 -14.64 -3.74
CA GLN A 27 0.15 -15.99 -3.35
C GLN A 27 -1.22 -15.96 -2.65
N ALA A 28 -2.06 -16.95 -2.97
CA ALA A 28 -3.31 -17.19 -2.28
C ALA A 28 -3.00 -17.73 -0.88
N GLY A 29 -3.19 -16.91 0.15
CA GLY A 29 -2.88 -17.24 1.54
C GLY A 29 -1.86 -16.33 2.23
N GLY A 30 -1.39 -15.27 1.57
CA GLY A 30 -0.54 -14.27 2.22
C GLY A 30 -1.30 -13.39 3.22
N GLU A 31 -0.55 -12.71 4.08
CA GLU A 31 -1.06 -11.80 5.13
C GLU A 31 -2.21 -10.90 4.67
N ALA A 32 -3.19 -10.75 5.55
CA ALA A 32 -4.32 -9.85 5.36
C ALA A 32 -3.82 -8.41 5.12
N ALA A 33 -4.70 -7.57 4.58
CA ALA A 33 -4.41 -6.15 4.50
C ALA A 33 -3.96 -5.61 5.87
N PRO A 34 -3.04 -4.65 5.89
CA PRO A 34 -2.68 -3.96 7.11
C PRO A 34 -3.95 -3.45 7.82
N GLY A 35 -4.07 -3.69 9.14
CA GLY A 35 -5.20 -3.26 9.96
C GLY A 35 -5.33 -1.73 10.09
N GLU A 36 -6.52 -1.27 10.46
CA GLU A 36 -6.70 0.15 10.78
C GLU A 36 -5.96 0.51 12.08
N ASN A 37 -5.30 1.67 12.12
CA ASN A 37 -4.52 2.19 13.26
C ASN A 37 -3.24 1.42 13.62
N GLU A 38 -2.58 0.83 12.64
CA GLU A 38 -1.26 0.22 12.83
C GLU A 38 -0.17 1.09 12.18
N THR A 39 1.05 0.97 12.70
CA THR A 39 2.25 1.57 12.11
C THR A 39 3.02 0.50 11.35
N TYR A 40 3.55 0.87 10.18
CA TYR A 40 4.23 -0.06 9.28
C TYR A 40 5.53 0.52 8.76
N ASP A 41 6.50 -0.37 8.55
CA ASP A 41 7.57 -0.14 7.58
C ASP A 41 7.11 -0.70 6.23
N ILE A 42 7.22 0.11 5.18
CA ILE A 42 6.86 -0.30 3.81
C ILE A 42 8.05 -0.18 2.87
N VAL A 43 8.27 -1.21 2.06
CA VAL A 43 9.17 -1.14 0.90
C VAL A 43 8.32 -0.86 -0.32
N TYR A 44 8.56 0.25 -1.00
CA TYR A 44 7.71 0.69 -2.10
C TYR A 44 8.49 1.22 -3.30
N SER A 45 7.79 1.40 -4.40
CA SER A 45 8.26 2.17 -5.56
C SER A 45 7.23 3.27 -5.85
N PRO A 46 7.61 4.55 -5.76
CA PRO A 46 6.69 5.63 -6.05
C PRO A 46 6.34 5.63 -7.54
N SER A 47 5.08 5.95 -7.84
CA SER A 47 4.59 6.16 -9.19
C SER A 47 3.78 7.44 -9.22
N LEU A 48 4.02 8.26 -10.24
CA LEU A 48 3.19 9.42 -10.51
C LEU A 48 2.12 9.03 -11.52
N LYS A 49 0.85 9.23 -11.17
CA LYS A 49 -0.28 9.03 -12.07
C LYS A 49 -0.92 10.38 -12.32
N GLU A 50 -1.04 10.76 -13.58
CA GLU A 50 -1.75 11.95 -13.98
C GLU A 50 -3.13 11.57 -14.53
N ARG A 51 -4.18 12.20 -14.00
CA ARG A 51 -5.55 12.08 -14.50
C ARG A 51 -6.20 13.44 -14.42
N ASP A 52 -6.80 13.88 -15.53
CA ASP A 52 -7.52 15.16 -15.63
C ASP A 52 -6.68 16.37 -15.18
N GLY A 53 -5.37 16.34 -15.47
CA GLY A 53 -4.41 17.38 -15.08
C GLY A 53 -4.01 17.37 -13.60
N ILE A 54 -4.48 16.39 -12.82
CA ILE A 54 -4.12 16.20 -11.42
C ILE A 54 -3.08 15.09 -11.32
N ALA A 55 -1.91 15.43 -10.77
CA ALA A 55 -0.85 14.47 -10.51
C ALA A 55 -1.00 13.88 -9.10
N THR A 56 -1.18 12.56 -9.03
CA THR A 56 -1.30 11.81 -7.78
C THR A 56 -0.12 10.88 -7.62
N VAL A 57 0.53 10.91 -6.45
CA VAL A 57 1.55 9.94 -6.09
C VAL A 57 0.88 8.69 -5.53
N SER A 58 1.16 7.55 -6.13
CA SER A 58 0.77 6.23 -5.62
C SER A 58 2.01 5.39 -5.30
N LEU A 59 1.97 4.67 -4.19
CA LEU A 59 3.05 3.79 -3.74
C LEU A 59 2.75 2.36 -4.16
N ALA A 60 3.55 1.81 -5.07
CA ALA A 60 3.51 0.39 -5.39
C ALA A 60 4.29 -0.37 -4.30
N VAL A 61 3.57 -0.94 -3.35
CA VAL A 61 4.13 -1.64 -2.19
C VAL A 61 4.62 -3.02 -2.62
N LYS A 62 5.86 -3.31 -2.22
CA LYS A 62 6.56 -4.57 -2.47
C LYS A 62 6.57 -5.46 -1.23
N ASP A 63 6.67 -4.83 -0.05
CA ASP A 63 6.74 -5.49 1.24
C ASP A 63 6.16 -4.59 2.34
N VAL A 64 5.59 -5.19 3.38
CA VAL A 64 4.99 -4.53 4.54
C VAL A 64 5.44 -5.25 5.80
N LYS A 65 5.85 -4.50 6.82
CA LYS A 65 6.14 -5.04 8.14
C LYS A 65 5.42 -4.22 9.20
N ILE A 66 4.60 -4.89 10.02
CA ILE A 66 3.92 -4.26 11.16
C ILE A 66 4.95 -3.96 12.25
N THR A 67 5.00 -2.71 12.69
CA THR A 67 5.96 -2.24 13.70
C THR A 67 5.29 -1.80 14.99
N GLY A 68 3.97 -1.57 15.00
CA GLY A 68 3.21 -1.28 16.20
C GLY A 68 1.76 -0.89 15.94
N THR A 69 1.08 -0.45 17.00
CA THR A 69 -0.26 0.14 16.94
C THR A 69 -0.13 1.65 17.10
N SER A 70 -0.70 2.42 16.18
CA SER A 70 -0.80 3.88 16.29
C SER A 70 -1.66 4.22 17.51
N THR A 71 -1.14 5.06 18.40
CA THR A 71 -1.80 5.49 19.65
C THR A 71 -2.62 6.76 19.45
#